data_AF-X1UL36-F1
#
_entry.id   AF-X1UL36-F1
#
_cell.length_a   1.000
_cell.length_b   1.000
_cell.length_c   1.000
_cell.angle_alpha   90.00
_cell.angle_beta   90.00
_cell.angle_gamma   90.00
#
_symmetry.space_group_name_H-M   'P 1'
#
loop_
_entity.id
_entity.type
_entity.pdbx_description
1 polymer ?
#
loop_
_entity_poly.entity_id
_entity_poly.type
_entity_poly.pdbx_seq_one_letter_code
_entity_poly.pdbx_strand_id
1 'polypeptide(L)' 'MVKLTIDNREVEAREGSTILEAAQRAGIKVPTLCYQSGLSSAGACRVCLVKVKDKPG' A
#
# COMPACT_ATOMS: atom_id res chain seq x y z
N MET A 1 15.68 0.61 4.70
CA MET A 1 14.37 1.30 4.72
C MET A 1 14.32 2.23 3.52
N VAL A 2 13.16 2.37 2.90
CA VAL A 2 12.95 3.24 1.72
C VAL A 2 12.04 4.40 2.10
N LYS A 3 12.36 5.61 1.63
CA LYS A 3 11.52 6.80 1.81
C LYS A 3 10.60 6.95 0.60
N LEU A 4 9.31 7.16 0.84
CA LEU A 4 8.33 7.47 -0.19
C LEU A 4 7.30 8.48 0.32
N THR A 5 6.50 9.01 -0.59
CA THR A 5 5.41 9.93 -0.25
C THR A 5 4.06 9.28 -0.57
N ILE A 6 3.15 9.26 0.40
CA ILE A 6 1.75 8.83 0.23
C ILE A 6 0.87 10.02 0.62
N ASP A 7 0.01 10.50 -0.28
CA ASP A 7 -0.88 11.65 -0.03
C ASP A 7 -0.17 12.89 0.54
N ASN A 8 0.99 13.22 -0.04
CA ASN A 8 1.89 14.32 0.40
C ASN A 8 2.50 14.15 1.81
N ARG A 9 2.39 12.97 2.42
CA ARG A 9 3.04 12.62 3.69
C ARG A 9 4.27 11.78 3.43
N GLU A 10 5.41 12.14 4.02
CA GLU A 10 6.60 11.29 4.00
C GLU A 10 6.39 10.05 4.86
N VAL A 11 6.75 8.89 4.30
CA VAL A 11 6.61 7.58 4.92
C VAL A 11 7.88 6.78 4.72
N GLU A 12 8.34 6.14 5.79
CA GLU A 12 9.42 5.15 5.74
C GLU A 12 8.83 3.74 5.69
N ALA A 13 9.23 2.98 4.68
CA ALA A 13 8.80 1.60 4.50
C ALA A 13 9.99 0.64 4.51
N ARG A 14 9.71 -0.63 4.83
CA ARG A 14 10.70 -1.70 4.64
C ARG A 14 10.83 -1.99 3.16
N GLU A 15 12.05 -2.24 2.71
CA GLU A 15 12.27 -2.70 1.34
C GLU A 15 11.54 -4.04 1.12
N GLY A 16 10.94 -4.22 -0.06
CA GLY A 16 10.11 -5.39 -0.38
C GLY A 16 8.69 -5.37 0.19
N SER A 17 8.33 -4.40 1.05
CA SER A 17 6.93 -4.26 1.49
C SER A 17 6.03 -3.67 0.41
N THR A 18 4.75 -4.03 0.46
CA THR A 18 3.72 -3.53 -0.46
C THR A 18 3.31 -2.09 -0.11
N ILE A 19 2.69 -1.40 -1.07
CA ILE A 19 2.12 -0.06 -0.83
C ILE A 19 1.05 -0.11 0.27
N LEU A 20 0.24 -1.17 0.32
CA LEU A 20 -0.78 -1.37 1.35
C LEU A 20 -0.17 -1.43 2.76
N GLU A 21 0.91 -2.19 2.95
CA GLU A 21 1.60 -2.28 4.24
C GLU A 21 2.32 -0.97 4.63
N ALA A 22 2.86 -0.25 3.66
CA ALA A 22 3.43 1.07 3.89
C ALA A 22 2.36 2.07 4.36
N ALA A 23 1.21 2.11 3.68
CA ALA A 23 0.08 2.97 4.06
C ALA A 23 -0.46 2.62 5.46
N GLN A 24 -0.68 1.34 5.76
CA GLN A 24 -1.16 0.90 7.07
C GLN A 24 -0.23 1.30 8.22
N ARG A 25 1.09 1.13 8.06
CA ARG A 25 2.07 1.54 9.07
C ARG A 25 2.12 3.06 9.27
N ALA A 26 1.83 3.84 8.24
CA ALA A 26 1.74 5.29 8.29
C ALA A 26 0.39 5.82 8.85
N GLY A 27 -0.53 4.91 9.22
CA GLY A 27 -1.88 5.26 9.65
C GLY A 27 -2.79 5.75 8.53
N ILE A 28 -2.45 5.46 7.27
CA ILE A 28 -3.26 5.78 6.09
C ILE A 28 -4.15 4.57 5.78
N LYS A 29 -5.47 4.77 5.90
CA LYS A 29 -6.44 3.68 5.76
C LYS A 29 -6.76 3.44 4.28
N VAL A 30 -6.21 2.36 3.73
CA VAL A 30 -6.61 1.82 2.42
C VAL A 30 -7.55 0.62 2.65
N PRO A 31 -8.78 0.66 2.14
CA PRO A 31 -9.74 -0.43 2.34
C PRO A 31 -9.30 -1.70 1.61
N THR A 32 -9.53 -2.85 2.22
CA THR A 32 -9.24 -4.16 1.64
C THR A 32 -10.18 -5.21 2.20
N LEU A 33 -10.54 -6.19 1.37
CA LEU A 33 -11.39 -7.32 1.75
C LEU A 33 -10.66 -8.67 1.63
N CYS A 34 -9.74 -8.78 0.66
CA CYS A 34 -9.05 -10.04 0.34
C CYS A 34 -7.58 -10.07 0.77
N TYR A 35 -7.14 -9.11 1.59
CA TYR A 35 -5.78 -9.05 2.14
C TYR A 35 -5.82 -9.32 3.64
N GLN A 36 -5.00 -10.28 4.09
CA GLN A 36 -4.81 -10.62 5.49
C GLN A 36 -3.34 -10.99 5.71
N SER A 37 -2.73 -10.43 6.77
CA SER A 37 -1.33 -10.67 7.10
C SER A 37 -1.04 -12.16 7.32
N GLY A 38 0.04 -12.65 6.71
CA GLY A 38 0.44 -14.07 6.78
C GLY A 38 -0.24 -14.97 5.73
N LEU A 39 -1.18 -14.43 4.94
CA LEU A 39 -1.76 -15.12 3.78
C LEU A 39 -1.30 -14.47 2.47
N SER A 40 -1.28 -15.26 1.40
CA SER A 40 -1.00 -14.75 0.05
C SER A 40 -2.07 -13.75 -0.39
N SER A 41 -1.64 -12.66 -1.04
CA SER A 41 -2.55 -11.64 -1.57
C SER A 41 -3.35 -12.19 -2.77
N ALA A 42 -4.67 -12.30 -2.64
CA ALA A 42 -5.53 -12.82 -3.71
C ALA A 42 -5.81 -11.80 -4.83
N GLY A 43 -5.79 -10.49 -4.53
CA GLY A 43 -6.10 -9.43 -5.50
C GLY A 43 -7.53 -9.46 -6.06
N ALA A 44 -8.44 -10.25 -5.49
CA ALA A 44 -9.79 -10.48 -6.00
C ALA A 44 -10.73 -9.26 -5.79
N CYS A 45 -10.65 -8.59 -4.65
CA CYS A 45 -11.62 -7.53 -4.32
C CYS A 45 -11.36 -6.20 -5.05
N ARG A 46 -10.10 -5.93 -5.44
CA ARG A 46 -9.66 -4.68 -6.09
C ARG A 46 -10.01 -3.38 -5.33
N VAL A 47 -10.46 -3.47 -4.08
CA VAL A 47 -10.84 -2.31 -3.25
C VAL A 47 -9.62 -1.48 -2.82
N CYS A 48 -8.42 -2.09 -2.78
CA CYS A 48 -7.18 -1.42 -2.41
C CYS A 48 -6.43 -0.78 -3.59
N LEU A 49 -7.10 -0.54 -4.72
CA LEU A 49 -6.50 0.13 -5.87
C LEU A 49 -6.12 1.57 -5.52
N VAL A 50 -4.93 1.98 -5.94
CA VAL A 50 -4.38 3.33 -5.72
C VAL A 50 -3.71 3.84 -6.99
N LYS A 51 -3.59 5.16 -7.12
CA LYS A 51 -2.87 5.79 -8.21
C LYS A 51 -1.42 6.04 -7.81
N VAL A 52 -0.49 5.64 -8.67
CA VAL A 52 0.93 5.98 -8.53
C VAL A 52 1.23 7.14 -9.48
N LYS A 53 1.89 8.19 -8.98
CA LYS A 53 2.33 9.30 -9.84
C LYS A 53 3.27 8.75 -10.92
N ASP A 54 3.13 9.25 -12.14
CA ASP A 54 3.98 8.92 -13.30
C ASP A 54 3.89 7.47 -13.82
N LYS A 55 2.90 6.68 -13.36
CA LYS A 55 2.50 5.44 -14.04
C LYS A 55 1.19 5.64 -14.80
N PRO A 56 1.10 5.26 -16.09
CA PRO A 56 -0.18 5.17 -16.77
C PRO A 56 -1.05 4.14 -16.05
N GLY A 57 -2.32 4.50 -15.83
CA GLY A 57 -3.34 3.62 -15.24
C GLY A 57 -3.85 2.61 -16.24
#